data_AF-A0A535Z2W9-F1
#
_entry.id   AF-A0A535Z2W9-F1
#
_cell.length_a   1.000
_cell.length_b   1.000
_cell.length_c   1.000
_cell.angle_alpha   90.00
_cell.angle_beta   90.00
_cell.angle_gamma   90.00
#
_symmetry.space_group_name_H-M   'P 1'
#
loop_
_entity.id
_entity.type
_entity.pdbx_description
1 polymer ?
#
loop_
_entity_poly.entity_id
_entity_poly.type
_entity_poly.pdbx_seq_one_letter_code
_entity_poly.pdbx_strand_id
1 'polypeptide(L)'
;MAGQGLWLRPPQLRTRADEVDRRHATWLELFFDLVFVVAIAELGHQLVVDHSLAGFLRFAGLFIPVFVAWQGFMAYSDRFDTDDLAFRLAFFGAMLGIAAMAVLIGDVAQGHNTAAFVLAYVSIRCLMLALYARAWFAVPEARPLVRFYGLGYALGVAIWLSSLAVPPPA
;
A
#
# COMPACT_ATOMS: atom_id res chain seq x y z
N MET A 1 26.70 22.81 17.93
CA MET A 1 25.38 22.63 17.30
C MET A 1 25.41 21.30 16.58
N ALA A 2 24.99 20.24 17.25
CA ALA A 2 25.18 18.86 16.80
C ALA A 2 24.15 18.49 15.71
N GLY A 3 24.64 18.00 14.58
CA GLY A 3 23.82 17.47 13.49
C GLY A 3 23.01 16.27 13.95
N GLN A 4 21.73 16.47 14.21
CA GLN A 4 20.78 15.39 14.44
C GLN A 4 20.49 14.74 13.08
N GLY A 5 20.91 13.48 12.92
CA GLY A 5 20.95 12.79 11.64
C GLY A 5 19.61 12.81 10.89
N LEU A 6 19.62 13.40 9.70
CA LEU A 6 18.54 13.39 8.69
C LEU A 6 18.10 12.00 8.18
N TRP A 7 18.64 10.92 8.74
CA TRP A 7 18.62 9.60 8.11
C TRP A 7 17.52 8.71 8.69
N LEU A 8 17.41 8.62 10.01
CA LEU A 8 16.39 7.82 10.71
C LEU A 8 15.82 8.62 11.86
N ARG A 9 14.54 9.00 11.78
CA ARG A 9 13.82 9.73 12.84
C ARG A 9 12.73 8.82 13.39
N PRO A 10 12.48 8.74 14.70
CA PRO A 10 11.34 7.95 15.18
C PRO A 10 10.03 8.53 14.64
N PRO A 11 9.08 7.69 14.17
CA PRO A 11 7.73 8.16 13.83
C PRO A 11 7.10 8.90 15.00
N GLN A 12 6.35 9.96 14.71
CA GLN A 12 5.61 10.72 15.73
C GLN A 12 4.12 10.64 15.43
N LEU A 13 3.28 10.40 16.44
CA LEU A 13 1.84 10.44 16.27
C LEU A 13 1.39 11.88 16.03
N ARG A 14 0.55 12.08 15.01
CA ARG A 14 -0.15 13.35 14.84
C ARG A 14 -1.35 13.42 15.77
N THR A 15 -1.49 14.55 16.45
CA THR A 15 -2.61 14.83 17.35
C THR A 15 -3.51 15.92 16.75
N ARG A 16 -4.77 16.01 17.20
CA ARG A 16 -5.70 17.07 16.76
C ARG A 16 -5.19 18.50 17.01
N ALA A 17 -4.24 18.69 17.91
CA ALA A 17 -3.61 20.00 18.13
C ALA A 17 -2.74 20.41 16.92
N ASP A 18 -2.17 19.45 16.21
CA ASP A 18 -1.34 19.65 15.01
C ASP A 18 -2.19 19.94 13.76
N GLU A 19 -3.50 19.60 13.77
CA GLU A 19 -4.44 19.84 12.66
C GLU A 19 -4.82 21.33 12.49
N VAL A 20 -4.54 22.19 13.47
CA VAL A 20 -4.82 23.63 13.39
C VAL A 20 -3.94 24.30 12.34
N ASP A 21 -2.75 23.76 12.06
CA ASP A 21 -1.94 24.10 10.89
C ASP A 21 -2.39 23.23 9.70
N ARG A 22 -2.85 23.87 8.62
CA ARG A 22 -3.29 23.17 7.40
C ARG A 22 -2.13 22.37 6.79
N ARG A 23 -2.11 21.05 7.03
CA ARG A 23 -1.20 20.11 6.36
C ARG A 23 -1.42 20.20 4.84
N HIS A 24 -0.33 20.39 4.11
CA HIS A 24 -0.28 20.23 2.66
C HIS A 24 0.32 18.87 2.32
N ALA A 25 -0.20 18.23 1.27
CA ALA A 25 0.36 16.99 0.75
C ALA A 25 1.82 17.24 0.31
N THR A 26 2.71 16.31 0.66
CA THR A 26 4.10 16.40 0.24
C THR A 26 4.24 16.00 -1.24
N TRP A 27 5.31 16.44 -1.90
CA TRP A 27 5.62 16.01 -3.27
C TRP A 27 5.73 14.49 -3.42
N LEU A 28 6.22 13.80 -2.40
CA LEU A 28 6.33 12.35 -2.40
C LEU A 28 4.95 11.67 -2.34
N GLU A 29 4.03 12.20 -1.54
CA GLU A 29 2.65 11.72 -1.46
C GLU A 29 1.92 11.94 -2.80
N LEU A 30 2.08 13.12 -3.41
CA LEU A 30 1.51 13.41 -4.72
C LEU A 30 2.07 12.48 -5.82
N PHE A 31 3.38 12.23 -5.80
CA PHE A 31 3.99 11.29 -6.73
C PHE A 31 3.50 9.86 -6.49
N PHE A 32 3.36 9.45 -5.23
CA PHE A 32 2.78 8.16 -4.85
C PHE A 32 1.38 7.98 -5.42
N ASP A 33 0.51 8.98 -5.23
CA ASP A 33 -0.86 8.96 -5.75
C ASP A 33 -0.89 8.82 -7.28
N LEU A 34 0.01 9.50 -8.00
CA LEU A 34 0.09 9.39 -9.46
C LEU A 34 0.38 7.96 -9.93
N VAL A 35 1.25 7.21 -9.24
CA VAL A 35 1.53 5.81 -9.62
C VAL A 35 0.29 4.93 -9.41
N PHE A 36 -0.49 5.17 -8.36
CA PHE A 36 -1.76 4.47 -8.15
C PHE A 36 -2.82 4.81 -9.19
N VAL A 37 -2.85 6.05 -9.68
CA VAL A 37 -3.74 6.45 -10.79
C VAL A 37 -3.46 5.62 -12.05
N VAL A 38 -2.19 5.31 -12.34
CA VAL A 38 -1.84 4.45 -13.48
C VAL A 38 -2.41 3.03 -13.31
N ALA A 39 -2.29 2.44 -12.12
CA ALA A 39 -2.88 1.12 -11.85
C ALA A 39 -4.42 1.14 -11.99
N ILE A 40 -5.08 2.20 -11.51
CA ILE A 40 -6.53 2.37 -11.66
C ILE A 40 -6.92 2.55 -13.13
N ALA A 41 -6.12 3.26 -13.92
CA ALA A 41 -6.35 3.42 -15.36
C ALA A 41 -6.29 2.07 -16.09
N GLU A 42 -5.32 1.21 -15.77
CA GLU A 42 -5.22 -0.15 -16.32
C GLU A 42 -6.41 -1.02 -15.93
N LEU A 43 -6.88 -0.94 -14.67
CA LEU A 43 -8.11 -1.62 -14.25
C LEU A 43 -9.32 -1.10 -15.04
N GLY A 44 -9.41 0.22 -15.24
CA GLY A 44 -10.47 0.84 -16.03
C GLY A 44 -10.47 0.36 -17.48
N HIS A 45 -9.29 0.20 -18.09
CA HIS A 45 -9.16 -0.35 -19.43
C HIS A 45 -9.72 -1.78 -19.52
N GLN A 46 -9.46 -2.65 -18.53
CA GLN A 46 -10.05 -4.00 -18.50
C GLN A 46 -11.58 -3.97 -18.46
N LEU A 47 -12.16 -3.01 -17.73
CA LEU A 47 -13.62 -2.86 -17.64
C LEU A 47 -14.24 -2.34 -18.95
N VAL A 48 -13.49 -1.54 -19.73
CA VAL A 48 -13.92 -1.13 -21.08
C VAL A 48 -13.94 -2.31 -22.04
N VAL A 49 -12.95 -3.20 -21.96
CA VAL A 49 -12.86 -4.42 -22.78
C VAL A 49 -14.01 -5.38 -22.48
N ASP A 50 -14.33 -5.61 -21.20
CA ASP A 50 -15.43 -6.47 -20.76
C ASP A 50 -16.30 -5.75 -19.72
N HIS A 51 -17.40 -5.17 -20.18
CA HIS A 51 -18.39 -4.46 -19.36
C HIS A 51 -19.55 -5.37 -18.90
N SER A 52 -19.40 -6.70 -19.00
CA SER A 52 -20.36 -7.65 -18.45
C SER A 52 -20.29 -7.71 -16.93
N LEU A 53 -21.24 -8.40 -16.30
CA LEU A 53 -21.17 -8.66 -14.85
C LEU A 53 -19.89 -9.43 -14.47
N ALA A 54 -19.43 -10.36 -15.32
CA ALA A 54 -18.20 -11.11 -15.07
C ALA A 54 -16.96 -10.18 -15.15
N GLY A 55 -16.89 -9.31 -16.15
CA GLY A 55 -15.85 -8.29 -16.26
C GLY A 55 -15.82 -7.34 -15.06
N PHE A 56 -16.99 -6.90 -14.59
CA PHE A 56 -17.10 -6.10 -13.36
C PHE A 56 -16.59 -6.84 -12.12
N LEU A 57 -16.92 -8.12 -11.94
CA LEU A 57 -16.43 -8.92 -10.81
C LEU A 57 -14.91 -9.11 -10.85
N ARG A 58 -14.33 -9.32 -12.04
CA ARG A 58 -12.86 -9.36 -12.23
C ARG A 58 -12.21 -8.03 -11.87
N PHE A 59 -12.78 -6.91 -12.38
CA PHE A 59 -12.35 -5.56 -12.02
C PHE A 59 -12.37 -5.37 -10.51
N ALA A 60 -13.48 -5.70 -9.83
CA ALA A 60 -13.62 -5.53 -8.40
C ALA A 60 -12.58 -6.36 -7.63
N GLY A 61 -12.34 -7.61 -8.05
CA GLY A 61 -11.33 -8.48 -7.46
C GLY A 61 -9.91 -7.94 -7.55
N LEU A 62 -9.55 -7.29 -8.67
CA LEU A 62 -8.22 -6.67 -8.86
C LEU A 62 -8.13 -5.27 -8.26
N PHE A 63 -9.24 -4.54 -8.19
CA PHE A 63 -9.32 -3.21 -7.59
C PHE A 63 -9.11 -3.25 -6.09
N ILE A 64 -9.71 -4.22 -5.39
CA ILE A 64 -9.60 -4.34 -3.92
C ILE A 64 -8.13 -4.35 -3.43
N PRO A 65 -7.21 -5.19 -3.92
CA PRO A 65 -5.82 -5.16 -3.46
C PRO A 65 -5.12 -3.84 -3.80
N VAL A 66 -5.37 -3.25 -4.98
CA VAL A 66 -4.83 -1.92 -5.33
C VAL A 66 -5.31 -0.85 -4.36
N PHE A 67 -6.61 -0.81 -4.09
CA PHE A 67 -7.22 0.14 -3.15
C PHE A 67 -6.71 -0.05 -1.72
N VAL A 68 -6.64 -1.29 -1.24
CA VAL A 68 -6.16 -1.61 0.11
C VAL A 68 -4.67 -1.28 0.27
N ALA A 69 -3.87 -1.44 -0.77
CA ALA A 69 -2.47 -1.01 -0.78
C ALA A 69 -2.36 0.52 -0.64
N TRP A 70 -3.09 1.28 -1.47
CA TRP A 70 -3.10 2.74 -1.42
C TRP A 70 -3.57 3.27 -0.06
N GLN A 71 -4.72 2.78 0.41
CA GLN A 71 -5.31 3.16 1.69
C GLN A 71 -4.38 2.91 2.86
N GLY A 72 -3.59 1.83 2.84
CA GLY A 72 -2.63 1.56 3.90
C GLY A 72 -1.57 2.65 4.04
N PHE A 73 -1.00 3.10 2.91
CA PHE A 73 0.03 4.15 2.90
C PHE A 73 -0.56 5.51 3.28
N MET A 74 -1.71 5.87 2.70
CA MET A 74 -2.43 7.08 3.08
C MET A 74 -2.75 7.11 4.57
N ALA A 75 -3.26 6.00 5.12
CA ALA A 75 -3.64 5.95 6.52
C ALA A 75 -2.42 5.90 7.45
N TYR A 76 -1.25 5.43 7.00
CA TYR A 76 0.00 5.56 7.75
C TYR A 76 0.50 7.00 7.73
N SER A 77 0.58 7.62 6.55
CA SER A 77 1.09 8.98 6.36
C SER A 77 0.21 10.04 7.01
N ASP A 78 -1.08 9.78 7.18
CA ASP A 78 -2.00 10.65 7.92
C ASP A 78 -1.72 10.63 9.42
N ARG A 79 -1.50 9.43 9.98
CA ARG A 79 -1.34 9.20 11.43
C ARG A 79 0.05 9.51 11.96
N PHE A 80 1.08 9.26 11.16
CA PHE A 80 2.46 9.40 11.59
C PHE A 80 3.14 10.51 10.81
N ASP A 81 3.66 11.51 11.53
CA ASP A 81 4.55 12.49 10.93
C ASP A 81 5.93 11.88 10.77
N THR A 82 6.25 11.43 9.55
CA THR A 82 7.50 10.75 9.24
C THR A 82 7.94 11.09 7.83
N ASP A 83 9.12 11.70 7.68
CA ASP A 83 9.75 11.97 6.38
C ASP A 83 11.26 11.66 6.43
N ASP A 84 11.60 10.48 6.95
CA ASP A 84 12.97 9.99 7.01
C ASP A 84 13.29 8.98 5.90
N LEU A 85 14.55 8.54 5.81
CA LEU A 85 15.00 7.66 4.72
C LEU A 85 14.19 6.37 4.66
N ALA A 86 13.89 5.75 5.81
CA ALA A 86 13.13 4.51 5.86
C ALA A 86 11.69 4.69 5.34
N PHE A 87 11.04 5.81 5.66
CA PHE A 87 9.73 6.15 5.08
C PHE A 87 9.80 6.33 3.57
N ARG A 88 10.77 7.12 3.09
CA ARG A 88 10.96 7.37 1.65
C ARG A 88 11.25 6.09 0.87
N LEU A 89 12.13 5.24 1.37
CA LEU A 89 12.43 3.94 0.76
C LEU A 89 11.22 3.01 0.72
N ALA A 90 10.39 3.01 1.77
CA ALA A 90 9.15 2.24 1.76
C ALA A 90 8.16 2.77 0.71
N PHE A 91 8.04 4.10 0.57
CA PHE A 91 7.21 4.72 -0.48
C PHE A 91 7.71 4.37 -1.88
N PHE A 92 9.01 4.54 -2.17
CA PHE A 92 9.57 4.18 -3.48
C PHE A 92 9.46 2.67 -3.76
N GLY A 93 9.70 1.82 -2.76
CA GLY A 93 9.51 0.38 -2.89
C GLY A 93 8.04 0.01 -3.18
N ALA A 94 7.10 0.70 -2.53
CA ALA A 94 5.68 0.52 -2.80
C ALA A 94 5.27 1.01 -4.20
N MET A 95 5.86 2.12 -4.68
CA MET A 95 5.68 2.59 -6.06
C MET A 95 6.13 1.56 -7.09
N LEU A 96 7.30 0.93 -6.87
CA LEU A 96 7.76 -0.17 -7.73
C LEU A 96 6.82 -1.37 -7.67
N GLY A 97 6.34 -1.72 -6.47
CA GLY A 97 5.37 -2.79 -6.29
C GLY A 97 4.05 -2.53 -7.03
N ILE A 98 3.48 -1.33 -6.91
CA ILE A 98 2.21 -1.01 -7.59
C ILE A 98 2.40 -0.88 -9.10
N ALA A 99 3.56 -0.39 -9.57
CA ALA A 99 3.89 -0.39 -11.00
C ALA A 99 3.97 -1.82 -11.55
N ALA A 100 4.58 -2.75 -10.80
CA ALA A 100 4.60 -4.17 -11.16
C ALA A 100 3.18 -4.76 -11.19
N MET A 101 2.34 -4.46 -10.19
CA MET A 101 0.93 -4.88 -10.21
C MET A 101 0.21 -4.32 -11.44
N ALA A 102 0.45 -3.05 -11.80
CA ALA A 102 -0.21 -2.40 -12.93
C ALA A 102 0.09 -3.11 -14.26
N VAL A 103 1.36 -3.45 -14.51
CA VAL A 103 1.78 -4.22 -15.70
C VAL A 103 1.11 -5.59 -15.74
N LEU A 104 0.88 -6.21 -14.58
CA LEU A 104 0.32 -7.56 -14.47
C LEU A 104 -1.22 -7.60 -14.56
N ILE A 105 -1.94 -6.48 -14.45
CA ILE A 105 -3.42 -6.45 -14.45
C ILE A 105 -3.99 -7.17 -15.67
N GLY A 106 -3.49 -6.88 -16.86
CA GLY A 106 -3.99 -7.47 -18.10
C GLY A 106 -3.74 -8.97 -18.21
N ASP A 107 -2.61 -9.44 -17.69
CA ASP A 107 -2.28 -10.87 -17.66
C ASP A 107 -3.17 -11.61 -16.66
N VAL A 108 -3.34 -11.06 -15.46
CA VAL A 108 -4.16 -11.67 -14.41
C VAL A 108 -5.64 -11.70 -14.79
N ALA A 109 -6.12 -10.68 -15.51
CA ALA A 109 -7.48 -10.68 -16.06
C ALA A 109 -7.74 -11.86 -17.03
N GLN A 110 -6.67 -12.40 -17.63
CA GLN A 110 -6.70 -13.57 -18.52
C GLN A 110 -6.26 -14.88 -17.83
N GLY A 111 -6.02 -14.85 -16.51
CA GLY A 111 -5.59 -16.02 -15.74
C GLY A 111 -4.09 -16.31 -15.80
N HIS A 112 -3.29 -15.42 -16.39
CA HIS A 112 -1.83 -15.56 -16.48
C HIS A 112 -1.11 -14.78 -15.38
N ASN A 113 0.11 -15.19 -15.02
CA ASN A 113 1.02 -14.46 -14.12
C ASN A 113 0.42 -14.05 -12.76
N THR A 114 -0.61 -14.75 -12.29
CA THR A 114 -1.32 -14.46 -11.01
C THR A 114 -0.38 -14.50 -9.81
N ALA A 115 0.58 -15.43 -9.80
CA ALA A 115 1.58 -15.52 -8.74
C ALA A 115 2.46 -14.26 -8.66
N ALA A 116 2.87 -13.68 -9.79
CA ALA A 116 3.67 -12.46 -9.80
C ALA A 116 2.90 -11.26 -9.22
N PHE A 117 1.59 -11.17 -9.50
CA PHE A 117 0.73 -10.12 -8.96
C PHE A 117 0.58 -10.24 -7.45
N VAL A 118 0.36 -11.46 -6.96
CA VAL A 118 0.29 -11.77 -5.53
C VAL A 118 1.60 -11.39 -4.84
N LEU A 119 2.74 -11.75 -5.42
CA LEU A 119 4.06 -11.43 -4.86
C LEU A 119 4.30 -9.91 -4.82
N ALA A 120 3.98 -9.19 -5.90
CA ALA A 120 4.09 -7.74 -5.93
C ALA A 120 3.23 -7.08 -4.84
N TYR A 121 1.96 -7.51 -4.72
CA TYR A 121 1.07 -7.03 -3.67
C TYR A 121 1.61 -7.34 -2.26
N VAL A 122 2.04 -8.57 -2.00
CA VAL A 122 2.60 -8.98 -0.70
C VAL A 122 3.86 -8.18 -0.37
N SER A 123 4.74 -7.88 -1.33
CA SER A 123 5.90 -7.02 -1.12
C SER A 123 5.51 -5.62 -0.60
N ILE A 124 4.50 -4.99 -1.21
CA ILE A 124 3.95 -3.70 -0.74
C ILE A 124 3.43 -3.81 0.70
N ARG A 125 2.73 -4.91 1.02
CA ARG A 125 2.18 -5.15 2.36
C ARG A 125 3.27 -5.40 3.41
N CYS A 126 4.37 -6.06 3.03
CA CYS A 126 5.53 -6.23 3.90
C CYS A 126 6.20 -4.88 4.22
N LEU A 127 6.32 -3.98 3.25
CA LEU A 127 6.80 -2.61 3.49
C LEU A 127 5.88 -1.86 4.46
N MET A 128 4.57 -1.99 4.29
CA MET A 128 3.58 -1.43 5.22
C MET A 128 3.76 -1.97 6.64
N LEU A 129 3.84 -3.29 6.80
CA LEU A 129 4.05 -3.94 8.09
C LEU A 129 5.36 -3.51 8.74
N ALA A 130 6.42 -3.29 7.96
CA ALA A 130 7.69 -2.77 8.46
C ALA A 130 7.55 -1.34 9.02
N LEU A 131 6.79 -0.46 8.34
CA LEU A 131 6.50 0.89 8.83
C LEU A 131 5.68 0.87 10.14
N TYR A 132 4.67 0.00 10.21
CA TYR A 132 3.86 -0.18 11.42
C TYR A 132 4.67 -0.81 12.57
N ALA A 133 5.55 -1.78 12.28
CA ALA A 133 6.47 -2.34 13.27
C ALA A 133 7.42 -1.27 13.81
N ARG A 134 7.94 -0.39 12.95
CA ARG A 134 8.75 0.75 13.38
C ARG A 134 7.96 1.71 14.29
N ALA A 135 6.71 1.99 13.95
CA ALA A 135 5.83 2.80 14.80
C ALA A 135 5.52 2.13 16.16
N TRP A 136 5.37 0.80 16.20
CA TRP A 136 5.17 0.04 17.44
C TRP A 136 6.28 0.26 18.48
N PHE A 137 7.54 0.27 18.01
CA PHE A 137 8.71 0.47 18.86
C PHE A 137 8.92 1.92 19.25
N ALA A 138 8.63 2.86 18.33
CA ALA A 138 8.87 4.28 18.55
C ALA A 138 7.77 4.99 19.33
N VAL A 139 6.50 4.57 19.20
CA VAL A 139 5.35 5.28 19.78
C VAL A 139 4.47 4.32 20.60
N PRO A 140 4.74 4.18 21.91
CA PRO A 140 3.96 3.30 22.79
C PRO A 140 2.45 3.58 22.79
N GLU A 141 2.05 4.84 22.64
CA GLU A 141 0.67 5.30 22.63
C GLU A 141 -0.08 4.80 21.38
N ALA A 142 0.64 4.58 20.27
CA ALA A 142 0.06 4.09 19.01
C ALA A 142 -0.20 2.57 19.02
N ARG A 143 0.31 1.83 20.01
CA ARG A 143 0.30 0.35 20.00
C ARG A 143 -1.08 -0.27 19.80
N PRO A 144 -2.18 0.17 20.44
CA PRO A 144 -3.51 -0.41 20.19
C PRO A 144 -3.92 -0.28 18.72
N LEU A 145 -3.66 0.88 18.11
CA LEU A 145 -3.94 1.15 16.71
C LEU A 145 -3.04 0.31 15.80
N VAL A 146 -1.74 0.30 16.06
CA VAL A 146 -0.76 -0.50 15.30
C VAL A 146 -1.09 -1.98 15.37
N ARG A 147 -1.54 -2.50 16.52
CA ARG A 147 -1.97 -3.89 16.66
C ARG A 147 -3.18 -4.20 15.79
N PHE A 148 -4.20 -3.34 15.81
CA PHE A 148 -5.42 -3.54 15.04
C PHE A 148 -5.13 -3.58 13.52
N TYR A 149 -4.50 -2.52 12.99
CA TYR A 149 -4.17 -2.45 11.56
C TYR A 149 -3.10 -3.47 11.16
N GLY A 150 -2.08 -3.65 11.99
CA GLY A 150 -0.99 -4.61 11.76
C GLY A 150 -1.49 -6.05 11.69
N LEU A 151 -2.41 -6.46 12.58
CA LEU A 151 -3.04 -7.79 12.51
C LEU A 151 -3.88 -7.94 11.23
N GLY A 152 -4.69 -6.95 10.88
CA GLY A 152 -5.48 -6.98 9.64
C GLY A 152 -4.60 -7.09 8.40
N TYR A 153 -3.47 -6.37 8.37
CA TYR A 153 -2.52 -6.43 7.27
C TYR A 153 -1.75 -7.74 7.21
N ALA A 154 -1.32 -8.27 8.36
CA ALA A 154 -0.64 -9.57 8.45
C ALA A 154 -1.56 -10.72 8.04
N LEU A 155 -2.84 -10.69 8.47
CA LEU A 155 -3.84 -11.64 8.02
C LEU A 155 -4.06 -11.54 6.50
N GLY A 156 -4.13 -10.31 5.97
CA GLY A 156 -4.19 -10.10 4.53
C GLY A 156 -2.99 -10.72 3.79
N VAL A 157 -1.78 -10.53 4.29
CA VAL A 157 -0.58 -11.18 3.71
C VAL A 157 -0.70 -12.70 3.73
N ALA A 158 -1.13 -13.28 4.86
CA ALA A 158 -1.31 -14.73 4.98
C ALA A 158 -2.36 -15.26 3.99
N ILE A 159 -3.50 -14.56 3.84
CA ILE A 159 -4.55 -14.90 2.88
C ILE A 159 -3.98 -14.85 1.45
N TRP A 160 -3.33 -13.76 1.08
CA TRP A 160 -2.77 -13.61 -0.27
C TRP A 160 -1.68 -14.64 -0.57
N LEU A 161 -0.78 -14.92 0.38
CA LEU A 161 0.21 -15.99 0.21
C LEU A 161 -0.43 -17.37 0.09
N SER A 162 -1.47 -17.67 0.88
CA SER A 162 -2.18 -18.94 0.79
C SER A 162 -2.87 -19.13 -0.56
N SER A 163 -3.27 -18.04 -1.23
CA SER A 163 -3.87 -18.12 -2.57
C SER A 163 -2.92 -18.72 -3.62
N LEU A 164 -1.60 -18.64 -3.42
CA LEU A 164 -0.61 -19.27 -4.32
C LEU A 164 -0.68 -20.80 -4.35
N ALA A 165 -1.30 -21.42 -3.33
CA ALA A 165 -1.51 -22.85 -3.28
C ALA A 165 -2.76 -23.31 -4.07
N VAL A 166 -3.58 -22.36 -4.55
CA VAL A 166 -4.82 -22.63 -5.28
C VAL A 166 -4.61 -22.24 -6.75
N PRO A 167 -5.00 -23.10 -7.71
CA PRO A 167 -4.92 -22.73 -9.12
C PRO A 167 -5.82 -21.52 -9.44
N PRO A 168 -5.45 -20.68 -10.42
CA PRO A 168 -6.28 -19.55 -10.81
C PRO A 168 -7.66 -20.05 -11.28
N PRO A 169 -8.73 -19.29 -10.99
CA PRO A 169 -10.07 -19.64 -11.46
C PRO A 169 -10.09 -19.69 -13.00
N ALA A 170 -10.74 -20.73 -13.53
CA ALA A 170 -10.90 -20.98 -14.97
C ALA A 170 -11.80 -19.96 -15.66
#